data_AF-A0A7C0ZW52-F1
#
_entry.id   AF-A0A7C0ZW52-F1
#
_cell.length_a   1.000
_cell.length_b   1.000
_cell.length_c   1.000
_cell.angle_alpha   90.00
_cell.angle_beta   90.00
_cell.angle_gamma   90.00
#
_symmetry.space_group_name_H-M   'P 1'
#
loop_
_entity.id
_entity.type
_entity.pdbx_description
1 polymer ?
#
loop_
_entity_poly.entity_id
_entity_poly.type
_entity_poly.pdbx_seq_one_letter_code
_entity_poly.pdbx_strand_id
1 'polypeptide(L)' 'GAGVVTMEDLAEQSVDELKEIADVDEERAAQLIMTARAPWFENEQQSQY' A
#
# COMPACT_ATOMS: atom_id res chain seq x y z
N GLY A 1 -13.51 -10.44 6.72
CA GLY A 1 -12.27 -10.24 5.95
C GLY A 1 -11.13 -10.29 6.92
N ALA A 2 -10.02 -10.92 6.53
CA ALA A 2 -8.76 -10.70 7.24
C ALA A 2 -8.48 -9.19 7.24
N GLY A 3 -8.11 -8.62 8.39
CA GLY A 3 -7.70 -7.22 8.45
C GLY A 3 -6.32 -7.02 7.84
N VAL A 4 -5.86 -5.77 7.78
CA VAL A 4 -4.49 -5.44 7.39
C VAL A 4 -3.55 -5.76 8.56
N VAL A 5 -2.77 -6.84 8.46
CA VAL A 5 -1.87 -7.31 9.54
C VAL A 5 -0.40 -7.18 9.13
N THR A 6 -0.13 -7.30 7.83
CA THR A 6 1.21 -7.24 7.24
C THR A 6 1.33 -6.04 6.28
N MET A 7 2.58 -5.73 5.90
CA MET A 7 2.84 -4.71 4.88
C MET A 7 2.37 -5.15 3.48
N GLU A 8 2.34 -6.46 3.20
CA GLU A 8 1.78 -7.00 1.97
C GLU A 8 0.26 -6.79 1.93
N ASP A 9 -0.45 -7.08 3.03
CA ASP A 9 -1.89 -6.79 3.13
C ASP A 9 -2.17 -5.30 2.87
N LEU A 10 -1.33 -4.40 3.41
CA LEU A 10 -1.46 -2.96 3.19
C LEU A 10 -1.18 -2.55 1.74
N ALA A 11 -0.23 -3.22 1.06
CA ALA A 11 0.10 -2.96 -0.33
C ALA A 11 -1.05 -3.34 -1.29
N GLU A 12 -1.87 -4.33 -0.91
CA GLU A 12 -3.02 -4.79 -1.67
C GLU A 12 -4.25 -3.86 -1.56
N GLN A 13 -4.33 -3.03 -0.51
CA GLN A 13 -5.49 -2.15 -0.29
C GLN A 13 -5.60 -1.02 -1.33
N SER A 14 -6.85 -0.58 -1.55
CA SER A 14 -7.14 0.71 -2.18
C SER A 14 -7.16 1.86 -1.15
N VAL A 15 -6.98 3.09 -1.66
CA VAL A 15 -7.02 4.31 -0.82
C VAL A 15 -8.38 4.47 -0.14
N ASP A 16 -9.48 4.23 -0.85
CA ASP A 16 -10.84 4.38 -0.33
C ASP A 16 -11.14 3.36 0.77
N GLU A 17 -10.77 2.08 0.57
CA GLU A 17 -10.93 1.05 1.61
C GLU A 17 -10.11 1.36 2.86
N LEU A 18 -8.88 1.87 2.70
CA LEU A 18 -8.03 2.20 3.83
C LEU A 18 -8.56 3.41 4.62
N LYS A 19 -9.14 4.41 3.95
CA LYS A 19 -9.80 5.55 4.61
C LYS A 19 -10.96 5.06 5.49
N GLU A 20 -11.77 4.14 5.00
CA GLU A 20 -12.91 3.59 5.75
C GLU A 20 -12.48 2.72 6.93
N ILE A 21 -11.43 1.90 6.76
CA ILE A 21 -10.98 0.95 7.79
C ILE A 21 -10.14 1.61 8.88
N ALA A 22 -9.29 2.56 8.51
CA ALA A 22 -8.32 3.18 9.41
C ALA A 22 -8.68 4.61 9.87
N ASP A 23 -9.82 5.16 9.39
CA ASP A 23 -10.28 6.52 9.69
C ASP A 23 -9.18 7.58 9.45
N VAL A 24 -8.54 7.47 8.28
CA VAL A 24 -7.49 8.39 7.81
C VAL A 24 -7.96 9.17 6.60
N ASP A 25 -7.32 10.31 6.33
CA ASP A 25 -7.56 11.04 5.09
C ASP A 25 -6.91 10.36 3.88
N GLU A 26 -7.24 10.88 2.70
CA GLU A 26 -6.80 10.35 1.41
C GLU A 26 -5.29 10.47 1.20
N GLU A 27 -4.69 11.57 1.62
CA GLU A 27 -3.26 11.80 1.48
C GLU A 27 -2.47 10.79 2.31
N ARG A 28 -2.91 10.58 3.57
CA ARG A 28 -2.30 9.63 4.48
C ARG A 28 -2.47 8.19 4.01
N ALA A 29 -3.66 7.82 3.54
CA ALA A 29 -3.92 6.49 2.97
C ALA A 29 -3.03 6.22 1.75
N ALA A 30 -2.93 7.18 0.81
CA ALA A 30 -2.09 7.06 -0.37
C ALA A 30 -0.60 6.90 -0.01
N GLN A 31 -0.09 7.70 0.93
CA GLN A 31 1.30 7.59 1.40
C GLN A 31 1.61 6.22 2.01
N LEU A 32 0.71 5.69 2.83
CA LEU A 32 0.86 4.39 3.47
C LEU A 32 0.89 3.26 2.44
N ILE A 33 -0.02 3.26 1.47
CA ILE A 33 -0.09 2.25 0.40
C ILE A 33 1.14 2.34 -0.50
N MET A 34 1.57 3.55 -0.90
CA MET A 34 2.79 3.72 -1.71
C MET A 34 4.04 3.21 -0.99
N THR A 35 4.15 3.48 0.32
CA THR A 35 5.26 2.98 1.13
C THR A 35 5.23 1.44 1.20
N ALA A 36 4.05 0.86 1.40
CA ALA A 36 3.86 -0.59 1.42
C ALA A 36 4.19 -1.26 0.07
N ARG A 37 3.93 -0.56 -1.06
CA ARG A 37 4.24 -1.03 -2.42
C ARG A 37 5.69 -0.79 -2.85
N ALA A 38 6.48 -0.03 -2.10
CA ALA A 38 7.87 0.26 -2.47
C ALA A 38 8.69 -1.00 -2.86
N PRO A 39 8.59 -2.15 -2.16
CA PRO A 39 9.32 -3.37 -2.53
C PRO A 39 8.94 -3.93 -3.91
N TRP A 40 7.73 -3.67 -4.40
CA TRP A 40 7.28 -4.11 -5.73
C TRP A 40 7.99 -3.30 -6.82
N PHE A 41 8.28 -2.02 -6.55
CA PHE A 41 8.96 -1.12 -7.46
C PHE A 41 10.50 -1.21 -7.39
N GLU A 42 11.06 -1.69 -6.28
CA GLU A 42 12.52 -1.89 -6.13
C GLU A 42 13.07 -2.94 -7.11
N ASN A 43 12.25 -3.90 -7.53
CA ASN A 43 12.64 -4.92 -8.52
C ASN A 43 12.35 -4.51 -9.98
N GLU A 44 11.46 -3.55 -10.22
CA GLU A 44 11.15 -3.07 -11.59
C GLU A 44 12.31 -2.27 -12.19
N GLN A 45 13.20 -1.70 -11.37
CA GLN A 45 14.37 -0.94 -11.81
C GLN A 45 15.55 -1.81 -12.29
N GLN A 46 15.48 -3.14 -12.13
CA GLN A 46 16.57 -4.07 -12.50
C GLN A 46 16.36 -4.80 -13.83
N SER A 47 15.25 -4.54 -14.55
CA SER A 47 14.95 -5.19 -15.84
C SER A 47 15.23 -4.25 -17.02
N GLN A 48 16.49 -3.84 -17.19
CA GLN A 48 16.94 -3.22 -18.44
C GLN A 48 18.40 -3.61 -18.73
N TYR A 49 18.64 -4.89 -18.98
CA TYR A 49 19.87 -5.39 -19.63
C TYR A 49 19.55 -6.62 -20.50
#